data_AF-A0A7V3RY93-F1
#
_entry.id   AF-A0A7V3RY93-F1
#
_cell.length_a   1.000
_cell.length_b   1.000
_cell.length_c   1.000
_cell.angle_alpha   90.00
_cell.angle_beta   90.00
_cell.angle_gamma   90.00
#
_symmetry.space_group_name_H-M   'P 1'
#
loop_
_entity.id
_entity.type
_entity.pdbx_description
1 polymer ?
#
loop_
_entity_poly.entity_id
_entity_poly.type
_entity_poly.pdbx_seq_one_letter_code
_entity_poly.pdbx_strand_id
1 'polypeptide(L)'
;GAMVTLRRDRMYEFLDRLFNIALPRVRDFRGLSPKGFDGRGNYSMGIREQIIFPEIVYDKVEKIQGMNISIATTAKTDEEARELLRLLGMPFAKSGSGKTEGGTDDAKIANG
;
A
#
# COMPACT_ATOMS: atom_id res chain seq x y z
N GLY A 1 16.57 -18.55 1.19
CA GLY A 1 15.69 -17.37 1.20
C GLY A 1 16.42 -16.21 1.84
N ALA A 2 15.97 -14.98 1.60
CA ALA A 2 16.50 -13.79 2.25
C ALA A 2 15.33 -12.97 2.80
N MET A 3 15.57 -12.25 3.90
CA MET A 3 14.57 -11.38 4.53
C MET A 3 15.25 -10.10 4.97
N VAL A 4 14.53 -8.99 4.88
CA VAL A 4 14.93 -7.71 5.44
C VAL A 4 13.80 -7.17 6.29
N THR A 5 14.13 -6.47 7.37
CA THR A 5 13.15 -5.69 8.12
C THR A 5 13.55 -4.22 8.08
N LEU A 6 12.71 -3.40 7.47
CA LEU A 6 12.91 -1.96 7.41
C LEU A 6 12.26 -1.31 8.64
N ARG A 7 12.92 -0.29 9.20
CA ARG A 7 12.44 0.49 10.35
C ARG A 7 12.79 1.95 10.15
N ARG A 8 12.02 2.84 10.81
CA ARG A 8 12.23 4.30 10.79
C ARG A 8 12.25 4.83 9.35
N ASP A 9 13.16 5.73 9.03
CA ASP A 9 13.19 6.47 7.75
C ASP A 9 13.21 5.54 6.53
N ARG A 10 14.04 4.49 6.56
CA ARG A 10 14.11 3.50 5.46
C ARG A 10 12.79 2.79 5.19
N MET A 11 11.96 2.61 6.23
CA MET A 11 10.63 2.02 6.06
C MET A 11 9.72 2.99 5.32
N TYR A 12 9.67 4.26 5.75
CA TYR A 12 8.82 5.26 5.12
C TYR A 12 9.25 5.56 3.68
N GLU A 13 10.55 5.68 3.41
CA GLU A 13 11.09 5.83 2.06
C GLU A 13 10.76 4.65 1.14
N PHE A 14 10.76 3.42 1.69
CA PHE A 14 10.37 2.24 0.93
C PHE A 14 8.88 2.22 0.65
N LEU A 15 8.03 2.56 1.64
CA LEU A 15 6.59 2.63 1.45
C LEU A 15 6.19 3.69 0.44
N ASP A 16 6.81 4.87 0.49
CA ASP A 16 6.58 5.94 -0.48
C ASP A 16 6.93 5.49 -1.91
N ARG A 17 8.12 4.92 -2.11
CA ARG A 17 8.51 4.35 -3.42
C ARG A 17 7.60 3.20 -3.84
N LEU A 18 7.19 2.34 -2.91
CA LEU A 18 6.31 1.22 -3.20
C LEU A 18 4.95 1.72 -3.70
N PHE A 19 4.32 2.65 -2.98
CA PHE A 19 2.97 3.12 -3.25
C PHE A 19 2.90 4.04 -4.46
N ASN A 20 3.84 4.99 -4.57
CA ASN A 20 3.78 6.05 -5.56
C ASN A 20 4.54 5.73 -6.85
N ILE A 21 5.49 4.79 -6.83
CA ILE A 21 6.35 4.48 -7.98
C ILE A 21 6.21 3.04 -8.44
N ALA A 22 6.38 2.06 -7.55
CA ALA A 22 6.47 0.65 -7.93
C ALA A 22 5.10 0.06 -8.29
N LEU A 23 4.09 0.22 -7.42
CA LEU A 23 2.76 -0.35 -7.63
C LEU A 23 2.06 0.14 -8.91
N PRO A 24 2.09 1.44 -9.27
CA PRO A 24 1.52 1.91 -10.54
C PRO A 24 2.17 1.27 -11.79
N ARG A 25 3.39 0.75 -11.68
CA ARG A 25 4.10 0.07 -12.78
C ARG A 25 3.72 -1.40 -12.93
N VAL A 26 2.95 -1.96 -11.99
CA VAL A 26 2.40 -3.31 -12.12
C VAL A 26 1.43 -3.34 -13.30
N ARG A 27 1.61 -4.29 -14.23
CA ARG A 27 0.68 -4.46 -15.36
C ARG A 27 -0.72 -4.77 -14.85
N ASP A 28 -1.72 -4.10 -15.44
CA ASP A 28 -3.14 -4.23 -15.05
C ASP A 28 -3.41 -3.93 -13.56
N PHE A 29 -2.65 -3.01 -12.96
CA PHE A 29 -2.85 -2.63 -11.57
C PHE A 29 -4.23 -2.01 -11.34
N ARG A 30 -5.02 -2.64 -10.45
CA ARG A 30 -6.37 -2.19 -10.06
C ARG A 30 -6.46 -1.71 -8.61
N GLY A 31 -5.31 -1.47 -7.99
CA GLY A 31 -5.20 -1.22 -6.56
C GLY A 31 -5.00 -2.49 -5.74
N LEU A 32 -4.61 -2.29 -4.48
CA LEU A 32 -4.36 -3.35 -3.51
C LEU A 32 -5.66 -3.84 -2.87
N SER A 33 -5.76 -5.15 -2.67
CA SER A 33 -6.92 -5.75 -2.02
C SER A 33 -6.95 -5.40 -0.53
N PRO A 34 -8.09 -4.95 0.02
CA PRO A 34 -8.26 -4.81 1.46
C PRO A 34 -8.34 -6.17 2.19
N LYS A 35 -8.36 -7.31 1.48
CA LYS A 35 -8.38 -8.63 2.12
C LYS A 35 -7.01 -9.09 2.66
N GLY A 36 -5.97 -8.25 2.51
CA GLY A 36 -4.62 -8.56 2.98
C GLY A 36 -4.39 -8.33 4.47
N PHE A 37 -5.40 -7.83 5.20
CA PHE A 37 -5.31 -7.65 6.65
C PHE A 37 -5.50 -8.96 7.41
N ASP A 38 -4.88 -9.06 8.58
CA ASP A 38 -4.86 -10.26 9.43
C ASP A 38 -5.88 -10.26 10.58
N GLY A 39 -6.75 -9.25 10.67
CA GLY A 39 -7.68 -9.06 11.79
C GLY A 39 -7.06 -8.39 13.02
N ARG A 40 -5.76 -8.04 12.96
CA ARG A 40 -5.00 -7.41 14.06
C ARG A 40 -4.22 -6.20 13.57
N GLY A 41 -4.64 -5.60 12.46
CA GLY A 41 -4.05 -4.38 11.94
C GLY A 41 -2.71 -4.54 11.20
N ASN A 42 -2.28 -5.77 10.90
CA ASN A 42 -1.13 -5.98 10.01
C ASN A 42 -1.62 -6.28 8.59
N TYR A 43 -0.90 -5.76 7.61
CA TYR A 43 -1.23 -5.94 6.19
C TYR A 43 -0.16 -6.76 5.49
N SER A 44 -0.56 -7.76 4.71
CA SER A 44 0.36 -8.55 3.87
C SER A 44 -0.07 -8.56 2.41
N MET A 45 0.91 -8.45 1.52
CA MET A 45 0.72 -8.53 0.07
C MET A 45 1.89 -9.25 -0.60
N GLY A 46 1.60 -9.85 -1.76
CA GLY A 46 2.61 -10.45 -2.63
C GLY A 46 2.80 -9.62 -3.90
N ILE A 47 4.04 -9.39 -4.27
CA ILE A 47 4.45 -8.85 -5.57
C ILE A 47 5.00 -10.01 -6.39
N ARG A 48 4.54 -10.13 -7.65
CA ARG A 48 4.95 -11.22 -8.54
C ARG A 48 6.31 -10.97 -9.19
N GLU A 49 6.64 -9.72 -9.46
CA GLU A 49 7.78 -9.33 -10.27
C GLU A 49 8.52 -8.17 -9.60
N GLN A 50 9.78 -8.38 -9.23
CA GLN A 50 10.63 -7.34 -8.62
C GLN A 50 11.02 -6.22 -9.59
N ILE A 51 10.86 -6.43 -10.90
CA ILE A 51 11.21 -5.46 -11.94
C ILE A 51 10.31 -4.21 -11.97
N ILE A 52 9.26 -4.19 -11.13
CA ILE A 52 8.42 -3.00 -10.96
C ILE A 52 9.15 -1.84 -10.26
N PHE A 53 10.23 -2.15 -9.53
CA PHE A 53 11.07 -1.14 -8.89
C PHE A 53 12.04 -0.52 -9.93
N PRO A 54 12.08 0.81 -10.08
CA PRO A 54 12.94 1.48 -11.06
C PRO A 54 14.45 1.27 -10.82
N GLU A 55 14.85 0.91 -9.60
CA GLU A 55 16.23 0.62 -9.23
C GLU A 55 16.72 -0.73 -9.79
N ILE A 56 15.80 -1.60 -10.23
CA ILE A 56 16.14 -2.89 -10.83
C ILE A 56 16.39 -2.71 -12.33
N VAL A 57 17.62 -2.96 -12.74
CA VAL A 57 18.03 -2.94 -14.15
C VAL A 57 17.66 -4.28 -14.78
N TYR A 58 16.64 -4.29 -15.65
CA TYR A 58 16.10 -5.49 -16.29
C TYR A 58 17.19 -6.39 -16.91
N ASP A 59 18.13 -5.80 -17.65
CA ASP A 59 19.20 -6.54 -18.34
C ASP A 59 20.19 -7.25 -17.40
N LYS A 60 20.19 -6.88 -16.11
CA LYS A 60 21.02 -7.51 -15.07
C LYS A 60 20.27 -8.55 -14.25
N VAL A 61 18.98 -8.77 -14.54
CA VAL A 61 18.15 -9.74 -13.83
C VAL A 61 18.21 -11.07 -14.55
N GLU A 62 18.84 -12.08 -13.92
CA GLU A 62 18.85 -13.44 -14.48
C GLU A 62 17.46 -14.10 -14.45
N LYS A 63 16.66 -13.83 -13.41
CA LYS A 63 15.32 -14.43 -13.21
C LYS A 63 14.37 -13.44 -12.52
N ILE A 64 13.14 -13.37 -13.03
CA ILE A 64 12.05 -12.66 -12.35
C ILE A 64 11.68 -13.44 -11.09
N GLN A 65 11.57 -12.72 -9.98
CA GLN A 65 11.26 -13.22 -8.65
C GLN A 65 10.18 -12.36 -8.01
N GLY A 66 9.27 -13.03 -7.31
CA GLY A 66 8.30 -12.36 -6.45
C GLY A 66 8.87 -12.06 -5.06
N MET A 67 8.14 -11.26 -4.29
CA MET A 67 8.41 -11.01 -2.89
C MET A 67 7.12 -10.82 -2.11
N ASN A 68 7.14 -11.22 -0.84
CA ASN A 68 6.07 -10.89 0.10
C ASN A 68 6.48 -9.69 0.92
N ILE A 69 5.53 -8.77 1.13
CA ILE A 69 5.69 -7.59 1.95
C ILE A 69 4.65 -7.66 3.05
N SER A 70 5.10 -7.53 4.30
CA SER A 70 4.24 -7.42 5.46
C SER A 70 4.50 -6.09 6.16
N ILE A 71 3.45 -5.31 6.35
CA ILE A 71 3.45 -4.04 7.06
C ILE A 71 2.87 -4.31 8.44
N ALA A 72 3.73 -4.24 9.45
CA ALA A 72 3.33 -4.37 10.84
C ALA A 72 2.98 -2.99 11.40
N THR A 73 1.80 -2.86 11.99
CA THR A 73 1.35 -1.60 12.61
C THR A 73 1.03 -1.80 14.08
N THR A 74 0.78 -0.70 14.80
CA THR A 74 0.33 -0.72 16.18
C THR A 74 -1.18 -0.75 16.33
N ALA A 75 -1.92 -0.63 15.22
CA ALA A 75 -3.38 -0.64 15.18
C ALA A 75 -3.92 -1.93 15.79
N LYS A 76 -5.13 -1.86 16.37
CA LYS A 76 -5.76 -3.02 16.99
C LYS A 76 -6.78 -3.67 16.08
N THR A 77 -7.28 -2.92 15.11
CA THR A 77 -8.27 -3.40 14.13
C THR A 77 -7.79 -3.14 12.70
N ASP A 78 -8.41 -3.85 11.77
CA ASP A 78 -8.14 -3.70 10.35
C ASP A 78 -8.67 -2.37 9.82
N GLU A 79 -9.75 -1.82 10.40
CA GLU A 79 -10.25 -0.49 10.02
C GLU A 79 -9.24 0.60 10.32
N GLU A 80 -8.67 0.61 11.53
CA GLU A 80 -7.64 1.57 11.93
C GLU A 80 -6.40 1.47 11.03
N ALA A 81 -5.93 0.24 10.78
CA ALA A 81 -4.77 0.00 9.93
C ALA A 81 -5.04 0.39 8.47
N ARG A 82 -6.24 0.12 7.96
CA ARG A 82 -6.64 0.50 6.62
C ARG A 82 -6.67 2.00 6.43
N GLU A 83 -7.21 2.73 7.40
CA GLU A 83 -7.25 4.18 7.34
C GLU A 83 -5.84 4.79 7.44
N LEU A 84 -4.99 4.27 8.33
CA LEU A 84 -3.58 4.64 8.40
C LEU A 84 -2.87 4.45 7.06
N LEU A 85 -3.00 3.27 6.45
CA LEU A 85 -2.36 2.98 5.17
C LEU A 85 -2.93 3.83 4.04
N ARG A 86 -4.24 4.14 4.06
CA ARG A 86 -4.87 5.04 3.10
C ARG A 86 -4.29 6.44 3.19
N LEU A 87 -4.13 6.98 4.40
CA LEU A 87 -3.53 8.30 4.63
C LEU A 87 -2.03 8.34 4.25
N LEU A 88 -1.33 7.22 4.39
CA LEU A 88 0.05 7.05 3.91
C LEU A 88 0.16 6.88 2.38
N GLY A 89 -0.96 6.90 1.65
CA GLY A 89 -0.97 6.85 0.19
C GLY A 89 -1.12 5.44 -0.40
N MET A 90 -1.47 4.43 0.39
CA MET A 90 -1.69 3.08 -0.13
C MET A 90 -2.85 3.06 -1.15
N PRO A 91 -2.61 2.63 -2.41
CA PRO A 91 -3.63 2.65 -3.47
C PRO A 91 -4.54 1.43 -3.37
N PHE A 92 -5.53 1.44 -2.47
CA PHE A 92 -6.51 0.36 -2.37
C PHE A 92 -7.38 0.25 -3.64
N ALA A 93 -7.73 -0.97 -4.01
CA ALA A 93 -8.66 -1.23 -5.09
C ALA A 93 -10.04 -0.66 -4.75
N LYS A 94 -10.63 0.09 -5.70
CA LYS A 94 -12.02 0.52 -5.60
C LYS A 94 -12.88 -0.74 -5.73
N SER A 95 -13.52 -1.17 -4.64
CA SER A 95 -14.51 -2.24 -4.70
C SER A 95 -15.66 -1.78 -5.57
N GLY A 96 -15.86 -2.41 -6.73
CA GLY A 96 -17.07 -2.24 -7.53
C GLY A 96 -18.25 -2.90 -6.82
N SER A 97 -18.76 -2.29 -5.75
CA SER A 97 -20.09 -2.49 -5.15
C SER A 97 -20.21 -1.71 -3.83
N GLY A 98 -21.18 -0.78 -3.76
CA GLY A 98 -21.77 -0.33 -2.49
C GLY A 98 -21.26 0.99 -1.90
N LYS A 99 -22.15 1.98 -1.88
CA LYS A 99 -22.15 3.28 -1.18
C LYS A 99 -21.11 3.49 -0.06
N THR A 100 -20.51 4.67 -0.04
CA THR A 100 -20.20 5.38 1.21
C THR A 100 -20.74 6.79 1.10
N GLU A 101 -21.78 7.03 1.87
CA GLU A 101 -22.28 8.35 2.27
C GLU A 101 -21.24 9.02 3.18
N GLY A 102 -21.24 10.36 3.22
CA GLY A 102 -20.81 11.11 4.39
C GLY A 102 -19.43 11.76 4.33
N GLY A 103 -19.31 12.81 3.52
CA GLY A 103 -18.34 13.90 3.72
C GLY A 103 -19.09 15.22 3.82
N THR A 104 -19.89 15.40 4.86
CA THR A 104 -20.34 16.73 5.31
C THR A 104 -19.27 17.26 6.26
N ASP A 105 -18.34 18.07 5.76
CA ASP A 105 -17.48 18.93 6.58
C ASP A 105 -17.08 20.23 5.83
N ASP A 106 -17.97 20.76 4.98
CA ASP A 106 -17.90 22.14 4.49
C ASP A 106 -19.19 22.90 4.86
N ALA A 107 -19.47 22.98 6.16
CA ALA A 107 -20.42 23.95 6.68
C ALA A 107 -19.67 24.98 7.55
N LYS A 108 -19.78 26.24 7.12
CA LYS A 108 -19.47 27.50 7.83
C LYS A 108 -18.06 28.06 7.65
N ILE A 109 -17.90 28.86 6.59
CA ILE A 109 -17.37 30.22 6.79
C ILE A 109 -18.55 31.18 6.65
N ALA A 110 -19.01 31.64 7.81
CA ALA A 110 -19.83 32.83 7.93
C ALA A 110 -18.96 34.07 7.73
N ASN A 111 -19.58 35.12 7.17
CA ASN A 111 -19.37 36.56 7.37
C ASN A 111 -19.08 37.33 6.07
N GLY A 112 -19.95 38.31 5.80
CA GLY A 112 -19.73 39.41 4.86
C GLY A 112 -20.94 39.70 4.00
#